data_AF-A0A3R7N5J4-F1
#
_entry.id   AF-A0A3R7N5J4-F1
#
_cell.length_a   1.000
_cell.length_b   1.000
_cell.length_c   1.000
_cell.angle_alpha   90.00
_cell.angle_beta   90.00
_cell.angle_gamma   90.00
#
_symmetry.space_group_name_H-M   'P 1'
#
loop_
_entity.id
_entity.type
_entity.pdbx_description
1 polymer ?
#
loop_
_entity_poly.entity_id
_entity_poly.type
_entity_poly.pdbx_seq_one_letter_code
_entity_poly.pdbx_strand_id
1 'polypeptide(L)'
;MNKGGLTSLLLAVSFLCIPSCVAITQHAGAPVEPIVVGTSPIANKPVKNWSVHDVEYWMNHTVGYAEFSGYVRKYLVDGPTLLGMEPADFEEHFPVENAIQVVKLISHVKLLKGLCLCDTEEEAVVDFWSYFRKENFRVWVVGGTAVFFPRLAMLYTFFLDSELYTLLLGVPTPQASALSAAAQGALNVATRTVSFSRTLLYILSFAVAPELFLAYEAAYLSLTNYFIMPVFVVHFIIQAFNSYTFLLFCWGGNAFPPNTSYLKVVWDLCSYTMLVPPALLLLYPVLPYVVQSLVVYLLLGYIVLGAIGFCALFTDVRKSAQNSS
;
A
#
# COMPACT_ATOMS: atom_id res chain seq x y z
N MET A 1 -32.54 29.64 3.37
CA MET A 1 -31.36 29.50 4.25
C MET A 1 -30.14 30.01 3.49
N ASN A 2 -29.58 31.15 3.93
CA ASN A 2 -28.65 31.97 3.16
C ASN A 2 -27.22 31.42 3.18
N LYS A 3 -26.58 31.45 2.01
CA LYS A 3 -25.16 31.09 1.74
C LYS A 3 -24.11 31.89 2.54
N GLY A 4 -24.53 32.86 3.37
CA GLY A 4 -23.64 33.66 4.22
C GLY A 4 -23.19 32.99 5.53
N GLY A 5 -23.86 31.91 5.95
CA GLY A 5 -23.49 31.18 7.17
C GLY A 5 -22.20 30.36 7.03
N LEU A 6 -22.00 29.74 5.86
CA LEU A 6 -20.85 28.86 5.60
C LEU A 6 -19.55 29.66 5.43
N THR A 7 -19.63 30.83 4.78
CA THR A 7 -18.48 31.73 4.58
C THR A 7 -18.04 32.42 5.87
N SER A 8 -18.98 32.76 6.76
CA SER A 8 -18.66 33.34 8.07
C SER A 8 -17.99 32.32 9.00
N LEU A 9 -18.35 31.04 8.88
CA LEU A 9 -17.73 29.95 9.64
C LEU A 9 -16.30 29.65 9.14
N LEU A 10 -16.07 29.70 7.83
CA LEU A 10 -14.74 29.53 7.22
C LEU A 10 -13.79 30.69 7.56
N LEU A 11 -14.30 31.91 7.65
CA LEU A 11 -13.53 33.09 8.07
C LEU A 11 -13.20 33.09 9.58
N ALA A 12 -14.11 32.59 10.42
CA ALA A 12 -13.85 32.42 11.85
C ALA A 12 -12.80 31.34 12.14
N VAL A 13 -12.75 30.27 11.33
CA VAL A 13 -11.76 29.19 11.46
C VAL A 13 -10.38 29.61 10.92
N SER A 14 -10.31 30.47 9.91
CA SER A 14 -9.02 30.94 9.36
C SER A 14 -8.31 31.95 10.26
N PHE A 15 -9.00 32.65 11.16
CA PHE A 15 -8.38 33.51 12.17
C PHE A 15 -7.80 32.76 13.39
N LEU A 16 -8.12 31.48 13.58
CA LEU A 16 -7.60 30.65 14.68
C LEU A 16 -6.36 29.81 14.30
N CYS A 17 -5.93 29.84 13.04
CA CYS A 17 -4.78 29.07 12.52
C CYS A 17 -3.45 29.85 12.44
N ILE A 18 -3.36 31.02 13.07
CA ILE A 18 -2.12 31.82 13.14
C ILE A 18 -2.00 32.25 14.61
N PRO A 19 -1.33 31.52 15.53
CA PRO A 19 0.08 31.11 15.44
C PRO A 19 0.46 29.79 16.17
N SER A 20 1.13 28.84 15.52
CA SER A 20 2.04 27.86 16.17
C SER A 20 2.97 27.21 15.14
N CYS A 21 3.49 28.01 14.20
CA CYS A 21 4.84 27.76 13.71
C CYS A 21 5.77 28.40 14.74
N VAL A 22 6.48 27.58 15.52
CA VAL A 22 7.88 27.78 15.95
C VAL A 22 8.20 26.79 17.07
N ALA A 23 9.26 26.03 16.78
CA ALA A 23 10.19 25.37 17.69
C ALA A 23 9.93 23.92 18.15
N ILE A 24 11.08 23.22 18.23
CA ILE A 24 11.41 21.95 18.92
C ILE A 24 11.31 20.75 17.97
N THR A 25 12.39 20.09 17.50
CA THR A 25 13.78 20.02 17.99
C THR A 25 14.74 19.52 16.91
N GLN A 26 15.90 20.18 16.80
CA GLN A 26 17.11 19.63 16.20
C GLN A 26 17.58 18.43 17.03
N HIS A 27 17.70 17.26 16.43
CA HIS A 27 18.53 16.19 16.99
C HIS A 27 19.99 16.45 16.59
N ALA A 28 20.79 16.84 17.58
CA ALA A 28 22.24 16.87 17.49
C ALA A 28 22.75 15.42 17.35
N GLY A 29 23.00 15.00 16.12
CA GLY A 29 23.85 13.86 15.82
C GLY A 29 25.31 14.26 15.99
N ALA A 30 26.11 13.39 16.60
CA ALA A 30 27.55 13.56 16.79
C ALA A 30 28.27 13.97 15.48
N PRO A 31 29.36 14.76 15.55
CA PRO A 31 30.11 15.13 14.37
C PRO A 31 30.78 13.88 13.80
N VAL A 32 30.16 13.29 12.79
CA VAL A 32 30.81 12.33 11.91
C VAL A 32 31.84 13.14 11.13
N GLU A 33 33.13 12.83 11.32
CA GLU A 33 34.18 13.39 10.48
C GLU A 33 33.80 13.16 9.02
N PRO A 34 33.73 14.21 8.18
CA PRO A 34 33.37 14.04 6.79
C PRO A 34 34.43 13.17 6.13
N ILE A 35 34.03 11.97 5.71
CA ILE A 35 34.80 11.18 4.76
C ILE A 35 34.92 12.07 3.51
N VAL A 36 36.09 12.67 3.31
CA VAL A 36 36.40 13.43 2.10
C VAL A 36 36.52 12.41 0.98
N VAL A 37 35.38 12.07 0.38
CA VAL A 37 35.33 11.31 -0.86
C VAL A 37 35.93 12.20 -1.93
N GLY A 38 37.15 11.88 -2.36
CA GLY A 38 37.78 12.57 -3.49
C GLY A 38 36.85 12.53 -4.69
N THR A 39 36.74 13.65 -5.42
CA THR A 39 35.88 13.75 -6.59
C THR A 39 36.24 12.66 -7.60
N SER A 40 35.35 11.69 -7.78
CA SER A 40 35.54 10.62 -8.76
C SER A 40 35.74 11.24 -10.15
N PRO A 41 36.71 10.75 -10.95
CA PRO A 41 37.03 11.29 -12.28
C PRO A 41 35.84 11.23 -13.25
N ILE A 42 34.84 10.40 -12.96
CA ILE A 42 33.61 10.24 -13.74
C ILE A 42 32.38 10.91 -13.11
N ALA A 43 32.49 11.52 -11.93
CA ALA A 43 31.36 12.04 -11.14
C ALA A 43 30.50 13.09 -11.88
N ASN A 44 31.14 13.94 -12.69
CA ASN A 44 30.47 15.02 -13.41
C ASN A 44 30.30 14.74 -14.91
N LYS A 45 30.64 13.52 -15.36
CA LYS A 45 30.57 13.13 -16.76
C LYS A 45 29.28 12.35 -17.02
N PRO A 46 28.40 12.77 -17.94
CA PRO A 46 27.18 12.03 -18.22
C PRO A 46 27.52 10.64 -18.79
N VAL A 47 26.80 9.61 -18.33
CA VAL A 47 27.06 8.20 -18.68
C VAL A 47 27.05 7.96 -20.19
N LYS A 48 26.20 8.66 -20.95
CA LYS A 48 26.16 8.60 -22.42
C LYS A 48 27.49 8.97 -23.10
N ASN A 49 28.36 9.70 -22.41
CA ASN A 49 29.67 10.13 -22.93
C ASN A 49 30.83 9.33 -22.32
N TRP A 50 30.55 8.29 -21.53
CA TRP A 50 31.58 7.45 -20.94
C TRP A 50 32.29 6.64 -22.02
N SER A 51 33.60 6.71 -21.99
CA SER A 51 34.49 5.86 -22.77
C SER A 51 34.57 4.47 -22.13
N VAL A 52 35.15 3.51 -22.85
CA VAL A 52 35.44 2.17 -22.32
C VAL A 52 36.26 2.24 -21.03
N HIS A 53 37.16 3.22 -20.91
CA HIS A 53 37.98 3.40 -19.70
C HIS A 53 37.19 3.96 -18.51
N ASP A 54 36.17 4.78 -18.77
CA ASP A 54 35.27 5.28 -17.73
C ASP A 54 34.36 4.15 -17.19
N VAL A 55 33.88 3.27 -18.07
CA VAL A 55 33.12 2.07 -17.68
C VAL A 55 33.99 1.08 -16.91
N GLU A 56 35.25 0.90 -17.35
CA GLU A 56 36.23 0.08 -16.63
C GLU A 56 36.48 0.62 -15.21
N TYR A 57 36.64 1.95 -15.09
CA TYR A 57 36.82 2.61 -13.80
C TYR A 57 35.60 2.41 -12.89
N TRP A 58 34.39 2.59 -13.43
CA TRP A 58 33.13 2.35 -12.71
C TRP A 58 32.97 0.89 -12.26
N MET A 59 33.28 -0.07 -13.14
CA MET A 59 33.19 -1.50 -12.83
C MET A 59 34.11 -1.87 -11.66
N ASN A 60 35.34 -1.34 -11.67
CA ASN A 60 36.34 -1.61 -10.66
C ASN A 60 36.02 -0.91 -9.32
N HIS A 61 35.70 0.38 -9.35
CA HIS A 61 35.65 1.22 -8.14
C HIS A 61 34.24 1.45 -7.59
N THR A 62 33.20 1.33 -8.42
CA THR A 62 31.80 1.56 -8.01
C THR A 62 31.05 0.23 -7.83
N VAL A 63 31.19 -0.70 -8.78
CA VAL A 63 30.53 -2.02 -8.69
C VAL A 63 31.38 -2.99 -7.84
N GLY A 64 32.70 -2.86 -7.89
CA GLY A 64 33.63 -3.71 -7.14
C GLY A 64 33.91 -5.05 -7.81
N TYR A 65 33.85 -5.12 -9.14
CA TYR A 65 34.20 -6.31 -9.95
C TYR A 65 35.37 -6.01 -10.87
N ALA A 66 36.55 -5.83 -10.30
CA ALA A 66 37.78 -5.52 -11.03
C ALA A 66 38.16 -6.61 -12.04
N GLU A 67 37.81 -7.87 -11.74
CA GLU A 67 38.00 -9.04 -12.60
C GLU A 67 37.29 -8.89 -13.95
N PHE A 68 36.22 -8.10 -14.04
CA PHE A 68 35.45 -7.89 -15.27
C PHE A 68 36.02 -6.77 -16.15
N SER A 69 36.98 -5.98 -15.66
CA SER A 69 37.63 -4.90 -16.42
C SER A 69 38.30 -5.37 -17.71
N GLY A 70 38.82 -6.61 -17.75
CA GLY A 70 39.37 -7.20 -18.97
C GLY A 70 38.30 -7.44 -20.05
N TYR A 71 37.10 -7.84 -19.62
CA TYR A 71 35.96 -8.13 -20.50
C TYR A 71 35.31 -6.84 -21.01
N VAL A 72 35.20 -5.81 -20.17
CA VAL A 72 34.78 -4.46 -20.59
C VAL A 72 35.64 -3.94 -21.75
N ARG A 73 36.97 -4.08 -21.65
CA ARG A 73 37.90 -3.68 -22.71
C ARG A 73 37.80 -4.57 -23.94
N LYS A 74 37.67 -5.89 -23.76
CA LYS A 74 37.57 -6.86 -24.86
C LYS A 74 36.32 -6.63 -25.72
N TYR A 75 35.18 -6.35 -25.10
CA TYR A 75 33.90 -6.13 -25.79
C TYR A 75 33.62 -4.66 -26.08
N LEU A 76 34.58 -3.77 -25.84
CA LEU A 76 34.48 -2.33 -26.08
C LEU A 76 33.22 -1.72 -25.47
N VAL A 77 32.89 -2.13 -24.24
CA VAL A 77 31.69 -1.66 -23.54
C VAL A 77 31.91 -0.21 -23.11
N ASP A 78 31.34 0.71 -23.86
CA ASP A 78 31.28 2.13 -23.56
C ASP A 78 29.96 2.49 -22.85
N GLY A 79 29.80 3.76 -22.46
CA GLY A 79 28.61 4.21 -21.73
C GLY A 79 27.27 3.88 -22.41
N PRO A 80 27.09 4.21 -23.70
CA PRO A 80 25.91 3.83 -24.45
C PRO A 80 25.66 2.32 -24.50
N THR A 81 26.70 1.52 -24.77
CA THR A 81 26.60 0.06 -24.79
C THR A 81 26.19 -0.47 -23.42
N LEU A 82 26.81 -0.01 -22.34
CA LEU A 82 26.48 -0.40 -20.96
C LEU A 82 25.01 -0.10 -20.61
N LEU A 83 24.48 1.04 -21.07
CA LEU A 83 23.07 1.38 -20.88
C LEU A 83 22.14 0.52 -21.76
N GLY A 84 22.64 -0.08 -22.84
CA GLY A 84 21.88 -0.99 -23.70
C GLY A 84 21.80 -2.43 -23.17
N MET A 85 22.70 -2.83 -22.28
CA MET A 85 22.82 -4.22 -21.85
C MET A 85 21.65 -4.73 -21.01
N GLU A 86 21.22 -5.94 -21.33
CA GLU A 86 20.25 -6.78 -20.63
C GLU A 86 20.94 -7.83 -19.75
N PRO A 87 20.24 -8.49 -18.80
CA PRO A 87 20.84 -9.53 -17.95
C PRO A 87 21.51 -10.65 -18.74
N ALA A 88 20.92 -11.06 -19.88
CA ALA A 88 21.47 -12.08 -20.75
C ALA A 88 22.82 -11.70 -21.36
N ASP A 89 23.02 -10.40 -21.67
CA ASP A 89 24.29 -9.92 -22.21
C ASP A 89 25.43 -10.05 -21.20
N PHE A 90 25.14 -9.87 -19.91
CA PHE A 90 26.12 -10.08 -18.85
C PHE A 90 26.47 -11.56 -18.67
N GLU A 91 25.49 -12.45 -18.77
CA GLU A 91 25.73 -13.90 -18.68
C GLU A 91 26.50 -14.44 -19.88
N GLU A 92 26.31 -13.86 -21.07
CA GLU A 92 26.98 -14.29 -22.30
C GLU A 92 28.42 -13.74 -22.41
N HIS A 93 28.64 -12.49 -22.02
CA HIS A 93 29.90 -11.79 -22.29
C HIS A 93 30.83 -11.70 -21.08
N PHE A 94 30.33 -11.95 -19.87
CA PHE A 94 31.13 -11.91 -18.64
C PHE A 94 31.19 -13.29 -17.99
N PRO A 95 32.31 -13.66 -17.35
CA PRO A 95 32.44 -14.94 -16.65
C PRO A 95 31.68 -14.88 -15.32
N VAL A 96 30.35 -14.86 -15.40
CA VAL A 96 29.48 -14.79 -14.22
C VAL A 96 29.34 -16.18 -13.61
N GLU A 97 29.82 -16.35 -12.38
CA GLU A 97 29.78 -17.63 -11.67
C GLU A 97 28.47 -17.80 -10.88
N ASN A 98 27.78 -16.69 -10.57
CA ASN A 98 26.58 -16.68 -9.73
C ASN A 98 25.55 -15.66 -10.24
N ALA A 99 24.28 -16.06 -10.30
CA ALA A 99 23.14 -15.19 -10.65
C ALA A 99 23.05 -13.91 -9.79
N ILE A 100 23.54 -13.94 -8.54
CA ILE A 100 23.61 -12.76 -7.66
C ILE A 100 24.52 -11.67 -8.26
N GLN A 101 25.58 -12.04 -8.98
CA GLN A 101 26.48 -11.08 -9.63
C GLN A 101 25.76 -10.33 -10.76
N VAL A 102 24.92 -11.02 -11.54
CA VAL A 102 24.06 -10.42 -12.57
C VAL A 102 23.08 -9.44 -11.95
N VAL A 103 22.41 -9.83 -10.85
CA VAL A 103 21.47 -8.97 -10.14
C VAL A 103 22.16 -7.68 -9.66
N LYS A 104 23.37 -7.81 -9.09
CA LYS A 104 24.16 -6.65 -8.65
C LYS A 104 24.53 -5.75 -9.84
N LEU A 105 25.06 -6.30 -10.92
CA LEU A 105 25.41 -5.54 -12.14
C LEU A 105 24.21 -4.77 -12.69
N ILE A 106 23.08 -5.46 -12.85
CA ILE A 106 21.84 -4.86 -13.36
C ILE A 106 21.31 -3.79 -12.42
N SER A 107 21.43 -3.97 -11.10
CA SER A 107 21.03 -2.92 -10.14
C SER A 107 21.88 -1.65 -10.31
N HIS A 108 23.19 -1.77 -10.49
CA HIS A 108 24.05 -0.61 -10.74
C HIS A 108 23.81 0.02 -12.12
N VAL A 109 23.52 -0.77 -13.16
CA VAL A 109 23.12 -0.25 -14.47
C VAL A 109 21.78 0.51 -14.37
N LYS A 110 20.82 0.01 -13.58
CA LYS A 110 19.58 0.74 -13.29
C LYS A 110 19.85 2.08 -12.61
N LEU A 111 20.76 2.12 -11.62
CA LEU A 111 21.20 3.37 -10.99
C LEU A 111 21.80 4.34 -12.03
N LEU A 112 22.66 3.87 -12.93
CA LEU A 112 23.24 4.69 -13.99
C LEU A 112 22.22 5.22 -15.01
N LYS A 113 21.14 4.47 -15.26
CA LYS A 113 20.01 4.91 -16.10
C LYS A 113 19.17 6.01 -15.45
N GLY A 114 19.51 6.45 -14.24
CA GLY A 114 18.65 7.34 -13.46
C GLY A 114 17.39 6.63 -12.94
N LEU A 115 17.32 5.30 -13.03
CA LEU A 115 16.27 4.49 -12.37
C LEU A 115 16.62 4.25 -10.90
N CYS A 116 17.20 5.27 -10.27
CA CYS A 116 17.35 5.35 -8.84
C CYS A 116 15.95 5.70 -8.32
N LEU A 117 15.37 4.87 -7.45
CA LEU A 117 14.22 5.24 -6.60
C LEU A 117 14.67 6.30 -5.56
N CYS A 118 15.37 7.34 -6.04
CA CYS A 118 16.10 8.30 -5.23
C CYS A 118 15.44 9.69 -5.24
N ASP A 119 14.32 9.82 -5.98
CA ASP A 119 13.35 10.92 -5.84
C ASP A 119 12.00 10.45 -5.27
N THR A 120 11.88 9.17 -4.91
CA THR A 120 10.85 8.77 -3.95
C THR A 120 11.39 9.04 -2.56
N GLU A 121 11.42 10.31 -2.15
CA GLU A 121 11.23 10.69 -0.75
C GLU A 121 9.80 10.36 -0.26
N GLU A 122 9.10 9.44 -0.93
CA GLU A 122 8.19 8.58 -0.19
C GLU A 122 9.08 7.75 0.73
N GLU A 123 9.27 8.23 1.98
CA GLU A 123 9.64 7.39 3.12
C GLU A 123 9.04 6.03 2.85
N ALA A 124 9.87 5.03 2.56
CA ALA A 124 9.39 3.70 2.24
C ALA A 124 8.57 3.30 3.47
N VAL A 125 7.25 3.31 3.34
CA VAL A 125 6.38 3.05 4.46
C VAL A 125 6.43 1.55 4.68
N VAL A 126 7.39 1.12 5.50
CA VAL A 126 7.70 -0.31 5.70
C VAL A 126 6.74 -0.94 6.70
N ASP A 127 6.10 -0.13 7.57
CA ASP A 127 5.22 -0.61 8.63
C ASP A 127 3.90 0.18 8.73
N PHE A 128 2.88 -0.47 9.33
CA PHE A 128 1.53 0.06 9.45
C PHE A 128 1.44 1.40 10.17
N TRP A 129 2.22 1.60 11.22
CA TRP A 129 2.08 2.78 12.07
C TRP A 129 2.67 4.01 11.41
N SER A 130 3.76 3.84 10.65
CA SER A 130 4.26 4.89 9.76
C SER A 130 3.25 5.19 8.65
N TYR A 131 2.60 4.18 8.08
CA TYR A 131 1.51 4.38 7.11
C TYR A 131 0.36 5.16 7.72
N PHE A 132 -0.07 4.78 8.93
CA PHE A 132 -1.18 5.45 9.59
C PHE A 132 -0.84 6.89 9.98
N ARG A 133 0.42 7.16 10.37
CA ARG A 133 0.86 8.53 10.65
C ARG A 133 0.80 9.40 9.39
N LYS A 134 1.23 8.87 8.24
CA LYS A 134 1.22 9.59 6.96
C LYS A 134 -0.19 9.73 6.37
N GLU A 135 -0.93 8.62 6.33
CA GLU A 135 -2.22 8.46 5.67
C GLU A 135 -3.36 8.26 6.69
N ASN A 136 -3.42 9.17 7.66
CA ASN A 136 -4.33 9.04 8.81
C ASN A 136 -5.79 8.91 8.41
N PHE A 137 -6.26 9.82 7.55
CA PHE A 137 -7.64 9.81 7.08
C PHE A 137 -8.04 8.48 6.44
N ARG A 138 -7.15 7.90 5.61
CA ARG A 138 -7.40 6.62 4.93
C ARG A 138 -7.54 5.48 5.92
N VAL A 139 -6.61 5.34 6.86
CA VAL A 139 -6.67 4.23 7.83
C VAL A 139 -7.83 4.40 8.81
N TRP A 140 -8.02 5.61 9.34
CA TRP A 140 -9.03 5.89 10.36
C TRP A 140 -10.44 5.91 9.80
N VAL A 141 -10.70 6.78 8.82
CA VAL A 141 -12.05 7.00 8.28
C VAL A 141 -12.39 5.92 7.26
N VAL A 142 -11.57 5.73 6.23
CA VAL A 142 -11.88 4.79 5.14
C VAL A 142 -11.72 3.34 5.62
N GLY A 143 -10.64 3.02 6.32
CA GLY A 143 -10.38 1.70 6.91
C GLY A 143 -11.40 1.34 7.97
N GLY A 144 -11.72 2.25 8.89
CA GLY A 144 -12.78 2.02 9.87
C GLY A 144 -14.15 1.84 9.22
N THR A 145 -14.46 2.61 8.17
CA THR A 145 -15.67 2.41 7.36
C THR A 145 -15.67 1.03 6.69
N ALA A 146 -14.54 0.56 6.17
CA ALA A 146 -14.44 -0.73 5.49
C ALA A 146 -14.79 -1.92 6.40
N VAL A 147 -14.47 -1.84 7.70
CA VAL A 147 -14.78 -2.90 8.69
C VAL A 147 -16.28 -3.13 8.84
N PHE A 148 -17.09 -2.06 8.76
CA PHE A 148 -18.52 -2.11 9.03
C PHE A 148 -19.37 -2.02 7.75
N PHE A 149 -18.95 -1.21 6.79
CA PHE A 149 -19.66 -0.92 5.53
C PHE A 149 -18.70 -1.05 4.33
N PRO A 150 -18.30 -2.28 3.97
CA PRO A 150 -17.29 -2.53 2.93
C PRO A 150 -17.68 -1.93 1.56
N ARG A 151 -18.98 -1.98 1.20
CA ARG A 151 -19.48 -1.34 -0.03
C ARG A 151 -19.28 0.17 -0.04
N LEU A 152 -19.46 0.85 1.10
CA LEU A 152 -19.33 2.30 1.17
C LEU A 152 -17.86 2.71 1.06
N ALA A 153 -16.96 1.95 1.69
CA ALA A 153 -15.52 2.14 1.52
C ALA A 153 -15.07 1.89 0.07
N MET A 154 -15.62 0.88 -0.60
CA MET A 154 -15.34 0.62 -2.01
C MET A 154 -15.87 1.74 -2.94
N LEU A 155 -17.05 2.29 -2.67
CA LEU A 155 -17.58 3.44 -3.41
C LEU A 155 -16.70 4.68 -3.23
N TYR A 156 -16.31 4.97 -1.99
CA TYR A 156 -15.39 6.05 -1.69
C TYR A 156 -14.09 5.89 -2.47
N THR A 157 -13.48 4.71 -2.41
CA THR A 157 -12.22 4.41 -3.10
C THR A 157 -12.36 4.57 -4.62
N PHE A 158 -13.48 4.13 -5.20
CA PHE A 158 -13.70 4.23 -6.64
C PHE A 158 -13.91 5.66 -7.15
N PHE A 159 -14.67 6.49 -6.41
CA PHE A 159 -15.07 7.82 -6.88
C PHE A 159 -14.20 8.96 -6.36
N LEU A 160 -13.57 8.80 -5.19
CA LEU A 160 -12.99 9.90 -4.42
C LEU A 160 -11.51 9.72 -4.08
N ASP A 161 -10.94 8.51 -4.20
CA ASP A 161 -9.55 8.24 -3.87
C ASP A 161 -8.84 7.42 -4.96
N SER A 162 -8.45 8.12 -6.04
CA SER A 162 -7.81 7.52 -7.22
C SER A 162 -6.46 6.89 -6.93
N GLU A 163 -5.75 7.39 -5.92
CA GLU A 163 -4.45 6.87 -5.50
C GLU A 163 -4.64 5.55 -4.73
N LEU A 164 -5.56 5.49 -3.76
CA LEU A 164 -5.91 4.23 -3.08
C LEU A 164 -6.47 3.19 -4.05
N TYR A 165 -7.29 3.62 -5.01
CA TYR A 165 -7.79 2.77 -6.09
C TYR A 165 -6.67 2.15 -6.92
N THR A 166 -5.68 2.96 -7.31
CA THR A 166 -4.49 2.51 -8.04
C THR A 166 -3.57 1.67 -7.18
N LEU A 167 -3.52 1.92 -5.86
CA LEU A 167 -2.73 1.13 -4.93
C LEU A 167 -3.27 -0.28 -4.76
N LEU A 168 -4.60 -0.43 -4.68
CA LEU A 168 -5.28 -1.72 -4.54
C LEU A 168 -5.30 -2.51 -5.85
N LEU A 169 -5.71 -1.88 -6.97
CA LEU A 169 -5.92 -2.60 -8.22
C LEU A 169 -4.76 -2.52 -9.22
N GLY A 170 -3.79 -1.64 -8.95
CA GLY A 170 -2.72 -1.35 -9.88
C GLY A 170 -1.72 -2.49 -9.98
N VAL A 171 -1.44 -2.90 -11.21
CA VAL A 171 -0.38 -3.84 -11.53
C VAL A 171 0.89 -3.03 -11.86
N PRO A 172 2.08 -3.48 -11.44
CA PRO A 172 3.33 -2.82 -11.82
C PRO A 172 3.42 -2.67 -13.33
N THR A 173 3.76 -1.47 -13.80
CA THR A 173 3.95 -1.26 -15.24
C THR A 173 5.14 -2.09 -15.73
N PRO A 174 5.01 -2.79 -16.88
CA PRO A 174 6.14 -3.46 -17.50
C PRO A 174 7.30 -2.50 -17.68
N GLN A 175 8.51 -2.92 -17.34
CA GLN A 175 9.69 -2.05 -17.37
C GLN A 175 9.91 -1.45 -18.76
N ALA A 176 9.67 -2.23 -19.83
CA ALA A 176 9.76 -1.76 -21.21
C ALA A 176 8.83 -0.57 -21.53
N SER A 177 7.60 -0.56 -20.98
CA SER A 177 6.67 0.55 -21.20
C SER A 177 6.96 1.75 -20.31
N ALA A 178 7.53 1.54 -19.12
CA ALA A 178 8.01 2.63 -18.28
C ALA A 178 9.24 3.33 -18.91
N LEU A 179 10.15 2.54 -19.50
CA LEU A 179 11.35 3.02 -20.22
C LEU A 179 10.98 3.80 -21.49
N SER A 180 10.00 3.37 -22.26
CA SER A 180 9.56 4.10 -23.46
C SER A 180 8.87 5.42 -23.11
N ALA A 181 8.08 5.46 -22.04
CA ALA A 181 7.46 6.70 -21.54
C ALA A 181 8.49 7.69 -20.99
N ALA A 182 9.48 7.21 -20.23
CA ALA A 182 10.58 8.03 -19.74
C ALA A 182 11.44 8.59 -20.88
N ALA A 183 11.70 7.79 -21.92
CA ALA A 183 12.43 8.23 -23.12
C ALA A 183 11.70 9.33 -23.92
N GLN A 184 10.37 9.41 -23.79
CA GLN A 184 9.55 10.47 -24.37
C GLN A 184 9.45 11.73 -23.49
N GLY A 185 10.21 11.80 -22.39
CA GLY A 185 10.26 12.96 -21.50
C GLY A 185 9.09 13.03 -20.51
N ALA A 186 8.39 11.93 -20.27
CA ALA A 186 7.38 11.89 -19.21
C ALA A 186 8.05 11.97 -17.83
N LEU A 187 7.93 13.12 -17.17
CA LEU A 187 8.51 13.37 -15.84
C LEU A 187 7.85 12.56 -14.71
N ASN A 188 6.65 12.03 -14.93
CA ASN A 188 5.89 11.23 -13.96
C ASN A 188 5.40 9.93 -14.62
N VAL A 189 6.31 8.97 -14.83
CA VAL A 189 5.92 7.66 -15.34
C VAL A 189 5.20 6.90 -14.23
N ALA A 190 3.91 6.63 -14.42
CA ALA A 190 3.11 5.86 -13.47
C ALA A 190 3.74 4.48 -13.24
N THR A 191 4.08 4.18 -11.97
CA THR A 191 4.68 2.91 -11.56
C THR A 191 3.67 1.76 -11.54
N ARG A 192 2.37 2.08 -11.53
CA ARG A 192 1.27 1.12 -11.57
C ARG A 192 0.18 1.59 -12.53
N THR A 193 -0.43 0.64 -13.22
CA THR A 193 -1.63 0.87 -14.04
C THR A 193 -2.72 -0.11 -13.67
N VAL A 194 -3.97 0.38 -13.64
CA VAL A 194 -5.14 -0.47 -13.38
C VAL A 194 -5.66 -0.97 -14.72
N SER A 195 -5.62 -2.29 -14.93
CA SER A 195 -6.20 -2.89 -16.13
C SER A 195 -7.72 -2.85 -16.09
N PHE A 196 -8.36 -2.74 -17.26
CA PHE A 196 -9.83 -2.79 -17.36
C PHE A 196 -10.41 -4.07 -16.74
N SER A 197 -9.70 -5.19 -16.84
CA SER A 197 -10.09 -6.45 -16.20
C SER A 197 -10.14 -6.36 -14.67
N ARG A 198 -9.20 -5.64 -14.04
CA ARG A 198 -9.19 -5.38 -12.59
C ARG A 198 -10.34 -4.46 -12.19
N THR A 199 -10.63 -3.44 -12.98
CA THR A 199 -11.80 -2.57 -12.79
C THR A 199 -13.12 -3.35 -12.88
N LEU A 200 -13.25 -4.24 -13.87
CA LEU A 200 -14.46 -5.07 -14.01
C LEU A 200 -14.63 -6.02 -12.82
N LEU A 201 -13.55 -6.69 -12.41
CA LEU A 201 -13.55 -7.56 -11.23
C LEU A 201 -13.96 -6.78 -9.98
N TYR A 202 -13.43 -5.58 -9.79
CA TYR A 202 -13.80 -4.69 -8.68
C TYR A 202 -15.29 -4.37 -8.64
N ILE A 203 -15.90 -4.05 -9.79
CA ILE A 203 -17.34 -3.76 -9.90
C ILE A 203 -18.18 -5.01 -9.64
N LEU A 204 -17.78 -6.17 -10.16
CA LEU A 204 -18.47 -7.44 -9.90
C LEU A 204 -18.41 -7.83 -8.42
N SER A 205 -17.23 -7.71 -7.82
CA SER A 205 -17.00 -7.92 -6.39
C SER A 205 -17.81 -6.94 -5.54
N PHE A 206 -17.86 -5.66 -5.92
CA PHE A 206 -18.66 -4.66 -5.23
C PHE A 206 -20.15 -5.07 -5.13
N ALA A 207 -20.70 -5.62 -6.21
CA ALA A 207 -22.09 -6.05 -6.25
C ALA A 207 -22.32 -7.35 -5.43
N VAL A 208 -21.51 -8.36 -5.68
CA VAL A 208 -21.78 -9.75 -5.24
C VAL A 208 -21.09 -10.10 -3.93
N ALA A 209 -19.85 -9.66 -3.73
CA ALA A 209 -18.96 -10.18 -2.70
C ALA A 209 -17.92 -9.13 -2.21
N PRO A 210 -18.36 -7.99 -1.65
CA PRO A 210 -17.46 -6.91 -1.24
C PRO A 210 -16.55 -7.33 -0.09
N GLU A 211 -17.04 -8.14 0.86
CA GLU A 211 -16.26 -8.65 1.99
C GLU A 211 -15.13 -9.57 1.52
N LEU A 212 -15.40 -10.49 0.59
CA LEU A 212 -14.39 -11.41 0.05
C LEU A 212 -13.32 -10.67 -0.75
N PHE A 213 -13.70 -9.60 -1.46
CA PHE A 213 -12.74 -8.78 -2.17
C PHE A 213 -11.79 -8.06 -1.21
N LEU A 214 -12.32 -7.44 -0.15
CA LEU A 214 -11.47 -6.83 0.88
C LEU A 214 -10.63 -7.85 1.63
N ALA A 215 -11.12 -9.07 1.85
CA ALA A 215 -10.34 -10.17 2.41
C ALA A 215 -9.15 -10.55 1.50
N TYR A 216 -9.37 -10.62 0.19
CA TYR A 216 -8.33 -10.91 -0.80
C TYR A 216 -7.25 -9.80 -0.80
N GLU A 217 -7.66 -8.53 -0.84
CA GLU A 217 -6.72 -7.40 -0.81
C GLU A 217 -5.96 -7.34 0.52
N ALA A 218 -6.62 -7.58 1.66
CA ALA A 218 -5.96 -7.67 2.96
C ALA A 218 -4.96 -8.84 3.03
N ALA A 219 -5.28 -9.98 2.40
CA ALA A 219 -4.37 -11.12 2.33
C ALA A 219 -3.13 -10.80 1.50
N TYR A 220 -3.29 -10.09 0.38
CA TYR A 220 -2.16 -9.61 -0.41
C TYR A 220 -1.26 -8.66 0.39
N LEU A 221 -1.86 -7.76 1.16
CA LEU A 221 -1.13 -6.83 2.06
C LEU A 221 -0.57 -7.48 3.32
N SER A 222 -0.87 -8.75 3.60
CA SER A 222 -0.30 -9.46 4.75
C SER A 222 1.20 -9.70 4.61
N LEU A 223 1.73 -9.67 3.38
CA LEU A 223 3.17 -9.76 3.13
C LEU A 223 3.94 -8.52 3.60
N THR A 224 3.29 -7.35 3.60
CA THR A 224 3.88 -6.09 4.07
C THR A 224 3.55 -5.80 5.52
N ASN A 225 2.40 -6.28 6.02
CA ASN A 225 1.95 -6.03 7.38
C ASN A 225 1.34 -7.28 8.02
N TYR A 226 2.22 -8.18 8.43
CA TYR A 226 1.89 -9.50 8.96
C TYR A 226 1.18 -9.50 10.32
N PHE A 227 1.21 -8.39 11.07
CA PHE A 227 0.58 -8.32 12.40
C PHE A 227 -0.90 -7.94 12.31
N ILE A 228 -1.22 -6.95 11.48
CA ILE A 228 -2.57 -6.34 11.46
C ILE A 228 -3.42 -6.95 10.37
N MET A 229 -2.88 -7.15 9.16
CA MET A 229 -3.68 -7.58 8.01
C MET A 229 -4.32 -8.96 8.17
N PRO A 230 -3.67 -9.97 8.80
CA PRO A 230 -4.34 -11.26 9.05
C PRO A 230 -5.59 -11.15 9.92
N VAL A 231 -5.62 -10.20 10.87
CA VAL A 231 -6.79 -9.95 11.72
C VAL A 231 -7.96 -9.44 10.86
N PHE A 232 -7.68 -8.52 9.92
CA PHE A 232 -8.68 -8.05 8.95
C PHE A 232 -9.12 -9.14 7.97
N VAL A 233 -8.21 -10.02 7.52
CA VAL A 233 -8.58 -11.16 6.67
C VAL A 233 -9.60 -12.05 7.36
N VAL A 234 -9.33 -12.45 8.62
CA VAL A 234 -10.25 -13.28 9.41
C VAL A 234 -11.59 -12.57 9.61
N HIS A 235 -11.56 -11.27 9.94
CA HIS A 235 -12.77 -10.45 10.07
C HIS A 235 -13.65 -10.50 8.82
N PHE A 236 -13.07 -10.20 7.65
CA PHE A 236 -13.82 -10.13 6.40
C PHE A 236 -14.33 -11.50 5.96
N ILE A 237 -13.60 -12.58 6.24
CA ILE A 237 -14.08 -13.95 5.98
C ILE A 237 -15.28 -14.27 6.87
N ILE A 238 -15.23 -13.95 8.17
CA ILE A 238 -16.34 -14.17 9.10
C ILE A 238 -17.56 -13.31 8.68
N GLN A 239 -17.32 -12.06 8.29
CA GLN A 239 -18.37 -11.16 7.82
C GLN A 239 -19.01 -11.68 6.53
N ALA A 240 -18.22 -12.15 5.57
CA ALA A 240 -18.71 -12.79 4.35
C ALA A 240 -19.55 -14.04 4.68
N PHE A 241 -19.06 -14.90 5.57
CA PHE A 241 -19.80 -16.09 6.02
C PHE A 241 -21.16 -15.69 6.62
N ASN A 242 -21.19 -14.73 7.55
CA ASN A 242 -22.42 -14.26 8.15
C ASN A 242 -23.39 -13.67 7.12
N SER A 243 -22.90 -12.85 6.18
CA SER A 243 -23.70 -12.27 5.10
C SER A 243 -24.31 -13.34 4.19
N TYR A 244 -23.55 -14.36 3.80
CA TYR A 244 -24.06 -15.43 2.94
C TYR A 244 -24.97 -16.41 3.67
N THR A 245 -24.65 -16.76 4.91
CA THR A 245 -25.50 -17.57 5.76
C THR A 245 -26.84 -16.88 6.01
N PHE A 246 -26.83 -15.55 6.22
CA PHE A 246 -28.05 -14.76 6.32
C PHE A 246 -28.89 -14.82 5.03
N LEU A 247 -28.25 -14.65 3.86
CA LEU A 247 -28.93 -14.76 2.57
C LEU A 247 -29.52 -16.16 2.34
N LEU A 248 -28.79 -17.22 2.70
CA LEU A 248 -29.25 -18.60 2.63
C LEU A 248 -30.45 -18.84 3.54
N PHE A 249 -30.42 -18.34 4.78
CA PHE A 249 -31.57 -18.43 5.67
C PHE A 249 -32.78 -17.66 5.16
N CYS A 250 -32.56 -16.50 4.51
CA CYS A 250 -33.64 -15.72 3.88
C CYS A 250 -34.27 -16.50 2.74
N TRP A 251 -33.45 -17.12 1.89
CA TRP A 251 -33.91 -17.97 0.79
C TRP A 251 -34.68 -19.19 1.29
N GLY A 252 -34.20 -19.83 2.36
CA GLY A 252 -34.82 -21.01 2.96
C GLY A 252 -36.09 -20.72 3.79
N GLY A 253 -36.54 -19.46 3.87
CA GLY A 253 -37.71 -19.06 4.67
C GLY A 253 -37.54 -19.19 6.18
N ASN A 254 -36.33 -19.49 6.66
CA ASN A 254 -36.01 -19.80 8.06
C ASN A 254 -35.35 -18.64 8.80
N ALA A 255 -35.06 -17.52 8.12
CA ALA A 255 -34.27 -16.45 8.70
C ALA A 255 -34.93 -15.75 9.90
N PHE A 256 -36.26 -15.84 10.06
CA PHE A 256 -37.00 -14.94 10.94
C PHE A 256 -38.09 -15.65 11.75
N PRO A 257 -38.26 -15.28 13.03
CA PRO A 257 -39.48 -15.58 13.76
C PRO A 257 -40.71 -15.12 12.93
N PRO A 258 -41.81 -15.88 12.93
CA PRO A 258 -43.02 -15.43 12.24
C PRO A 258 -43.41 -14.06 12.80
N ASN A 259 -43.64 -13.08 11.91
CA ASN A 259 -44.00 -11.67 12.15
C ASN A 259 -42.88 -10.65 12.41
N THR A 260 -41.58 -10.96 12.26
CA THR A 260 -40.55 -9.89 12.22
C THR A 260 -40.37 -9.32 10.82
N SER A 261 -40.47 -8.00 10.67
CA SER A 261 -40.26 -7.32 9.39
C SER A 261 -38.77 -7.33 9.00
N TYR A 262 -38.49 -7.42 7.69
CA TYR A 262 -37.12 -7.38 7.16
C TYR A 262 -36.33 -6.15 7.62
N LEU A 263 -36.99 -5.00 7.75
CA LEU A 263 -36.38 -3.79 8.27
C LEU A 263 -35.94 -3.90 9.74
N LYS A 264 -36.72 -4.58 10.58
CA LYS A 264 -36.36 -4.79 11.99
C LYS A 264 -35.13 -5.66 12.12
N VAL A 265 -35.01 -6.66 11.26
CA VAL A 265 -33.85 -7.55 11.20
C VAL A 265 -32.60 -6.80 10.75
N VAL A 266 -32.69 -6.07 9.63
CA VAL A 266 -31.56 -5.27 9.13
C VAL A 266 -31.15 -4.24 10.17
N TRP A 267 -32.12 -3.65 10.88
CA TRP A 267 -31.87 -2.77 12.01
C TRP A 267 -31.15 -3.49 13.15
N ASP A 268 -31.60 -4.66 13.59
CA ASP A 268 -30.95 -5.38 14.69
C ASP A 268 -29.51 -5.84 14.32
N LEU A 269 -29.26 -6.16 13.04
CA LEU A 269 -27.93 -6.54 12.52
C LEU A 269 -26.98 -5.36 12.29
N CYS A 270 -27.50 -4.18 11.92
CA CYS A 270 -26.67 -3.05 11.49
C CYS A 270 -26.72 -1.85 12.45
N SER A 271 -27.70 -1.77 13.35
CA SER A 271 -27.91 -0.58 14.21
C SER A 271 -26.72 -0.27 15.09
N TYR A 272 -26.04 -1.29 15.60
CA TYR A 272 -24.87 -1.11 16.47
C TYR A 272 -23.63 -0.58 15.72
N THR A 273 -23.62 -0.62 14.37
CA THR A 273 -22.47 -0.21 13.55
C THR A 273 -22.76 0.95 12.61
N MET A 274 -24.03 1.25 12.31
CA MET A 274 -24.45 2.31 11.39
C MET A 274 -23.91 3.71 11.71
N LEU A 275 -23.67 3.99 12.99
CA LEU A 275 -23.14 5.29 13.43
C LEU A 275 -21.61 5.39 13.39
N VAL A 276 -20.90 4.27 13.18
CA VAL A 276 -19.44 4.25 13.24
C VAL A 276 -18.81 5.07 12.11
N PRO A 277 -19.17 4.91 10.82
CA PRO A 277 -18.56 5.72 9.75
C PRO A 277 -18.79 7.24 9.90
N PRO A 278 -20.02 7.73 10.17
CA PRO A 278 -20.24 9.14 10.43
C PRO A 278 -19.48 9.64 11.66
N ALA A 279 -19.40 8.85 12.74
CA ALA A 279 -18.66 9.22 13.93
C ALA A 279 -17.15 9.35 13.66
N LEU A 280 -16.54 8.39 12.95
CA LEU A 280 -15.12 8.44 12.59
C LEU A 280 -14.80 9.68 11.75
N LEU A 281 -15.67 10.01 10.80
CA LEU A 281 -15.53 11.21 9.96
C LEU A 281 -15.66 12.51 10.76
N LEU A 282 -16.64 12.61 11.66
CA LEU A 282 -16.86 13.80 12.49
C LEU A 282 -15.77 13.99 13.55
N LEU A 283 -15.23 12.91 14.08
CA LEU A 283 -14.22 12.93 15.13
C LEU A 283 -12.79 13.10 14.59
N TYR A 284 -12.54 12.74 13.32
CA TYR A 284 -11.25 12.87 12.66
C TYR A 284 -10.57 14.25 12.87
N PRO A 285 -11.23 15.40 12.66
CA PRO A 285 -10.57 16.71 12.80
C PRO A 285 -10.33 17.15 14.25
N VAL A 286 -10.97 16.51 15.23
CA VAL A 286 -10.94 16.95 16.65
C VAL A 286 -10.04 16.06 17.50
N LEU A 287 -9.97 14.76 17.20
CA LEU A 287 -9.23 13.81 18.02
C LEU A 287 -7.73 13.83 17.72
N PRO A 288 -6.86 13.85 18.74
CA PRO A 288 -5.42 13.74 18.55
C PRO A 288 -5.04 12.32 18.08
N TYR A 289 -3.95 12.24 17.30
CA TYR A 289 -3.44 10.99 16.72
C TYR A 289 -3.37 9.83 17.73
N VAL A 290 -2.85 10.08 18.94
CA VAL A 290 -2.70 9.06 19.99
C VAL A 290 -4.03 8.40 20.35
N VAL A 291 -5.12 9.19 20.42
CA VAL A 291 -6.45 8.68 20.74
C VAL A 291 -7.03 7.91 19.55
N GLN A 292 -6.75 8.35 18.33
CA GLN A 292 -7.12 7.62 17.12
C GLN A 292 -6.39 6.26 17.06
N SER A 293 -5.09 6.20 17.36
CA SER A 293 -4.35 4.93 17.49
C SER A 293 -4.95 4.01 18.54
N LEU A 294 -5.35 4.54 19.70
CA LEU A 294 -6.00 3.75 20.75
C LEU A 294 -7.30 3.12 20.26
N VAL A 295 -8.12 3.85 19.51
CA VAL A 295 -9.36 3.31 18.96
C VAL A 295 -9.11 2.28 17.84
N VAL A 296 -8.04 2.42 17.04
CA VAL A 296 -7.63 1.36 16.11
C VAL A 296 -7.30 0.07 16.88
N TYR A 297 -6.61 0.16 18.03
CA TYR A 297 -6.39 -1.01 18.88
C TYR A 297 -7.69 -1.59 19.46
N LEU A 298 -8.64 -0.74 19.87
CA LEU A 298 -9.96 -1.21 20.32
C LEU A 298 -10.72 -1.93 19.21
N LEU A 299 -10.62 -1.44 17.97
CA LEU A 299 -11.22 -2.08 16.79
C LEU A 299 -10.59 -3.45 16.53
N LEU A 300 -9.26 -3.56 16.62
CA LEU A 300 -8.57 -4.86 16.54
C LEU A 300 -9.02 -5.80 17.67
N GLY A 301 -9.15 -5.30 18.90
CA GLY A 301 -9.69 -6.05 20.02
C GLY A 301 -11.10 -6.57 19.76
N TYR A 302 -11.98 -5.72 19.22
CA TYR A 302 -13.33 -6.11 18.79
C TYR A 302 -13.30 -7.24 17.76
N ILE A 303 -12.44 -7.14 16.73
CA ILE A 303 -12.31 -8.18 15.70
C ILE A 303 -11.85 -9.50 16.31
N VAL A 304 -10.83 -9.47 17.17
CA VAL A 304 -10.29 -10.68 17.82
C VAL A 304 -11.34 -11.33 18.71
N LEU A 305 -12.07 -10.54 19.51
CA LEU A 305 -13.17 -11.04 20.34
C LEU A 305 -14.29 -11.65 19.48
N GLY A 306 -14.62 -11.02 18.35
CA GLY A 306 -15.57 -11.56 17.38
C GLY A 306 -15.13 -12.92 16.83
N ALA A 307 -13.85 -13.06 16.47
CA ALA A 307 -13.30 -14.33 15.99
C ALA A 307 -13.32 -15.41 17.07
N ILE A 308 -12.94 -15.09 18.31
CA ILE A 308 -13.00 -16.02 19.45
C ILE A 308 -14.45 -16.47 19.70
N GLY A 309 -15.40 -15.54 19.73
CA GLY A 309 -16.82 -15.84 19.91
C GLY A 309 -17.36 -16.75 18.81
N PHE A 310 -16.99 -16.49 17.56
CA PHE A 310 -17.35 -17.35 16.42
C PHE A 310 -16.78 -18.77 16.58
N CYS A 311 -15.50 -18.90 16.91
CA CYS A 311 -14.88 -20.20 17.15
C CYS A 311 -15.54 -20.96 18.32
N ALA A 312 -15.83 -20.27 19.43
CA ALA A 312 -16.47 -20.86 20.60
C ALA A 312 -17.86 -21.45 20.27
N LEU A 313 -18.69 -20.68 19.56
CA LEU A 313 -20.02 -21.13 19.11
C LEU A 313 -19.95 -22.38 18.24
N PHE A 314 -19.01 -22.45 17.30
CA PHE A 314 -18.83 -23.63 16.44
C PHE A 314 -18.32 -24.85 17.22
N THR A 315 -17.46 -24.66 18.22
CA THR A 315 -17.00 -25.78 19.07
C THR A 315 -18.10 -26.31 19.98
N ASP A 316 -18.97 -25.45 20.50
CA ASP A 316 -20.08 -25.87 21.36
C ASP A 316 -21.21 -26.55 20.58
N VAL A 317 -21.53 -26.09 19.36
CA VAL A 317 -22.47 -26.77 18.46
C VAL A 317 -21.97 -28.20 18.14
N ARG A 318 -20.67 -28.38 17.92
CA ARG A 318 -20.06 -29.69 17.66
C ARG A 318 -20.14 -30.63 18.88
N LYS A 319 -19.92 -30.11 20.09
CA LYS A 319 -20.07 -30.89 21.34
C LYS A 319 -21.52 -31.28 21.59
N SER A 320 -22.47 -30.37 21.34
CA SER A 320 -23.89 -30.68 21.49
C SER A 320 -24.35 -31.76 20.51
N ALA A 321 -23.86 -31.75 19.27
CA ALA A 321 -24.17 -32.77 18.26
C ALA A 321 -23.59 -34.14 18.58
N GLN A 322 -22.39 -34.21 19.18
CA GLN A 322 -21.76 -35.47 19.63
C GLN A 322 -22.42 -36.07 20.87
N ASN A 323 -23.02 -35.25 21.75
CA ASN A 323 -23.72 -35.73 22.94
C ASN A 323 -25.17 -36.15 22.66
N SER A 324 -25.69 -35.88 21.47
CA SER A 324 -27.05 -36.26 21.02
C SER A 324 -27.08 -37.49 20.09
N SER A 325 -25.92 -38.09 19.81
CA SER A 325 -25.76 -39.34 19.04
C SER A 325 -25.35 -40.48 19.95
#